data_AF-A0A0R2F7S0-F1
#
_entry.id   AF-A0A0R2F7S0-F1
#
_cell.length_a   1.000
_cell.length_b   1.000
_cell.length_c   1.000
_cell.angle_alpha   90.00
_cell.angle_beta   90.00
_cell.angle_gamma   90.00
#
_symmetry.space_group_name_H-M   'P 1'
#
loop_
_entity.id
_entity.type
_entity.pdbx_description
1 polymer ?
#
loop_
_entity_poly.entity_id
_entity_poly.type
_entity_poly.pdbx_seq_one_letter_code
_entity_poly.pdbx_strand_id
1 'polypeptide(L)'
;MMKKINSLIVLLLGILMLAFGRGHPVAAATDVQVTIQHVVNQQSARGQPTRPGAFAHFTVYDMTATAHERSVRGEPVSRLAEALGQKDDQAIGAFIKQQHLRPVANVETDAGGSAHFAVSGAWGNAYLIVQTTPGFDPTNALNVNEKALPIVLSFPQENQAQGVTIVTKAVRVQRAVYFYKYGRSGRETAPLKGAIFAVRRAGAYLTTAQRWLQTKSPLADHRVLKMHSQADGLVMLKGVPLAPGSYVVQELKAPKGYALTRQAQQIRLSIPRADTMAQITVNGVALRPLLADRVQRGEASRTELRIYNPIKAVPPKTPGGNGPGPRLTHYWGHLPQTGEAKASLALLGSLIIGFTVYYWKRHLRQGRECNK
;
A
#
# COMPACT_ATOMS: atom_id res chain seq x y z
N MET A 1 56.41 34.23 -36.65
CA MET A 1 56.55 33.05 -35.77
C MET A 1 55.18 32.51 -35.32
N MET A 2 54.21 32.32 -36.24
CA MET A 2 52.81 31.99 -35.92
C MET A 2 52.16 30.96 -36.88
N LYS A 3 52.94 30.28 -37.75
CA LYS A 3 52.41 29.29 -38.70
C LYS A 3 52.60 27.82 -38.29
N LYS A 4 53.24 27.55 -37.15
CA LYS A 4 53.48 26.17 -36.66
C LYS A 4 52.64 25.74 -35.46
N ILE A 5 51.82 26.62 -34.89
CA ILE A 5 51.02 26.33 -33.66
C ILE A 5 49.63 25.78 -34.00
N ASN A 6 49.05 26.15 -35.15
CA ASN A 6 47.70 25.69 -35.52
C ASN A 6 47.64 24.21 -35.95
N SER A 7 48.77 23.59 -36.31
CA SER A 7 48.79 22.17 -36.68
C SER A 7 48.86 21.24 -35.46
N LEU A 8 49.31 21.73 -34.31
CA LEU A 8 49.45 20.93 -33.08
C LEU A 8 48.13 20.88 -32.28
N ILE A 9 47.33 21.94 -32.33
CA ILE A 9 46.03 22.02 -31.64
C ILE A 9 44.97 21.14 -32.33
N VAL A 10 44.99 21.03 -33.65
CA VAL A 10 44.09 20.14 -34.41
C VAL A 10 44.47 18.67 -34.21
N LEU A 11 45.76 18.35 -34.03
CA LEU A 11 46.22 16.99 -33.73
C LEU A 11 45.88 16.56 -32.28
N LEU A 12 45.94 17.48 -31.30
CA LEU A 12 45.52 17.19 -29.92
C LEU A 12 43.99 17.07 -29.75
N LEU A 13 43.19 17.82 -30.52
CA LEU A 13 41.73 17.63 -30.53
C LEU A 13 41.31 16.31 -31.20
N GLY A 14 42.05 15.85 -32.21
CA GLY A 14 41.83 14.54 -32.84
C GLY A 14 42.12 13.37 -31.89
N ILE A 15 43.15 13.47 -31.06
CA ILE A 15 43.51 12.44 -30.07
C ILE A 15 42.54 12.45 -28.86
N LEU A 16 41.99 13.61 -28.47
CA LEU A 16 40.99 13.69 -27.41
C LEU A 16 39.61 13.14 -27.85
N MET A 17 39.25 13.27 -29.14
CA MET A 17 38.06 12.62 -29.71
C MET A 17 38.23 11.10 -29.90
N LEU A 18 39.46 10.59 -30.05
CA LEU A 18 39.76 9.15 -30.04
C LEU A 18 39.81 8.55 -28.62
N ALA A 19 40.03 9.37 -27.59
CA ALA A 19 40.00 8.93 -26.19
C ALA A 19 38.58 8.86 -25.59
N PHE A 20 37.64 9.66 -26.10
CA PHE A 20 36.21 9.62 -25.72
C PHE A 20 35.32 8.85 -26.71
N GLY A 21 35.88 8.42 -27.84
CA GLY A 21 35.24 7.58 -28.85
C GLY A 21 35.38 6.07 -28.62
N ARG A 22 35.83 5.63 -27.43
CA ARG A 22 35.52 4.26 -27.00
C ARG A 22 34.03 4.24 -26.67
N GLY A 23 33.21 4.09 -27.70
CA GLY A 23 31.99 3.34 -27.53
C GLY A 23 32.40 2.10 -26.76
N HIS A 24 31.93 1.98 -25.51
CA HIS A 24 31.99 0.70 -24.83
C HIS A 24 31.55 -0.31 -25.88
N PRO A 25 32.32 -1.38 -26.15
CA PRO A 25 31.78 -2.45 -26.96
C PRO A 25 30.43 -2.72 -26.31
N VAL A 26 29.35 -2.52 -27.08
CA VAL A 26 28.04 -3.04 -26.69
C VAL A 26 28.34 -4.52 -26.64
N ALA A 27 28.68 -5.00 -25.44
CA ALA A 27 28.98 -6.38 -25.20
C ALA A 27 27.80 -7.10 -25.82
N ALA A 28 28.08 -7.93 -26.83
CA ALA A 28 27.05 -8.70 -27.52
C ALA A 28 26.13 -9.24 -26.43
N ALA A 29 24.85 -8.91 -26.52
CA ALA A 29 23.87 -9.23 -25.49
C ALA A 29 23.97 -10.73 -25.16
N THR A 30 24.71 -11.06 -24.10
CA THR A 30 24.81 -12.43 -23.65
C THR A 30 23.52 -12.72 -22.93
N ASP A 31 22.85 -13.78 -23.37
CA ASP A 31 21.73 -14.31 -22.62
C ASP A 31 22.21 -14.67 -21.22
N VAL A 32 21.56 -14.10 -20.22
CA VAL A 32 21.77 -14.38 -18.81
C VAL A 32 20.75 -15.42 -18.40
N GLN A 33 21.24 -16.52 -17.82
CA GLN A 33 20.38 -17.50 -17.18
C GLN A 33 19.82 -16.93 -15.89
N VAL A 34 18.50 -16.97 -15.74
CA VAL A 34 17.79 -16.51 -14.55
C VAL A 34 17.07 -17.68 -13.92
N THR A 35 17.31 -17.89 -12.63
CA THR A 35 16.61 -18.88 -11.80
C THR A 35 15.59 -18.17 -10.92
N ILE A 36 14.33 -18.58 -11.00
CA ILE A 36 13.30 -18.26 -10.01
C ILE A 36 13.36 -19.35 -8.94
N GLN A 37 13.67 -18.97 -7.71
CA GLN A 37 13.48 -19.82 -6.53
C GLN A 37 12.23 -19.35 -5.79
N HIS A 38 11.10 -20.02 -6.02
CA HIS A 38 9.81 -19.70 -5.41
C HIS A 38 9.63 -20.39 -4.07
N VAL A 39 9.37 -19.58 -3.04
CA VAL A 39 9.11 -20.07 -1.69
C VAL A 39 7.81 -19.51 -1.13
N VAL A 40 7.21 -20.33 -0.27
CA VAL A 40 5.93 -20.06 0.36
C VAL A 40 6.08 -20.17 1.88
N ASN A 41 5.55 -19.21 2.63
CA ASN A 41 5.58 -19.25 4.09
C ASN A 41 4.49 -20.17 4.63
N GLN A 42 4.87 -21.22 5.35
CA GLN A 42 3.92 -21.98 6.16
C GLN A 42 3.52 -21.15 7.39
N GLN A 43 2.40 -20.42 7.28
CA GLN A 43 1.77 -19.61 8.33
C GLN A 43 2.61 -18.38 8.77
N SER A 44 1.98 -17.20 8.81
CA SER A 44 2.58 -15.86 9.00
C SER A 44 3.34 -15.60 10.34
N ALA A 45 3.75 -16.63 11.09
CA ALA A 45 4.57 -16.48 12.29
C ALA A 45 6.07 -16.42 11.93
N ARG A 46 6.80 -15.43 12.50
CA ARG A 46 8.26 -15.31 12.32
C ARG A 46 8.95 -16.60 12.78
N GLY A 47 9.74 -17.21 11.90
CA GLY A 47 10.63 -18.34 12.23
C GLY A 47 10.13 -19.73 11.79
N GLN A 48 9.00 -19.85 11.10
CA GLN A 48 8.53 -21.13 10.55
C GLN A 48 9.18 -21.44 9.18
N PRO A 49 9.37 -22.73 8.84
CA PRO A 49 10.07 -23.13 7.61
C PRO A 49 9.29 -22.70 6.36
N THR A 50 10.03 -22.22 5.36
CA THR A 50 9.50 -21.98 4.02
C THR A 50 9.37 -23.31 3.29
N ARG A 51 8.23 -23.55 2.64
CA ARG A 51 8.07 -24.68 1.71
C ARG A 51 8.37 -24.23 0.27
N PRO A 52 8.83 -25.14 -0.61
CA PRO A 52 8.88 -24.89 -2.03
C PRO A 52 7.50 -24.49 -2.59
N GLY A 53 7.46 -23.43 -3.39
CA GLY A 53 6.29 -23.09 -4.18
C GLY A 53 6.30 -23.85 -5.50
N ALA A 54 5.97 -25.15 -5.46
CA ALA A 54 6.01 -26.03 -6.61
C ALA A 54 4.88 -25.77 -7.61
N PHE A 55 5.11 -26.05 -8.90
CA PHE A 55 4.14 -25.99 -9.99
C PHE A 55 3.46 -24.62 -10.15
N ALA A 56 4.16 -23.55 -9.77
CA ALA A 56 3.71 -22.18 -9.94
C ALA A 56 4.11 -21.69 -11.32
N HIS A 57 3.17 -21.06 -12.03
CA HIS A 57 3.44 -20.49 -13.35
C HIS A 57 3.82 -19.02 -13.25
N PHE A 58 4.89 -18.65 -13.95
CA PHE A 58 5.34 -17.29 -14.12
C PHE A 58 5.43 -16.94 -15.60
N THR A 59 5.01 -15.73 -15.94
CA THR A 59 5.27 -15.13 -17.25
C THR A 59 6.25 -13.98 -17.07
N VAL A 60 7.26 -13.97 -17.93
CA VAL A 60 8.28 -12.92 -18.01
C VAL A 60 7.92 -12.03 -19.19
N TYR A 61 7.79 -10.74 -18.96
CA TYR A 61 7.49 -9.74 -19.98
C TYR A 61 8.68 -8.82 -20.18
N ASP A 62 9.03 -8.53 -21.44
CA ASP A 62 9.97 -7.46 -21.75
C ASP A 62 9.35 -6.10 -21.43
N MET A 63 10.01 -5.33 -20.58
CA MET A 63 9.63 -3.97 -20.19
C MET A 63 10.74 -2.95 -20.44
N THR A 64 11.72 -3.29 -21.28
CA THR A 64 12.92 -2.48 -21.55
C THR A 64 12.53 -1.09 -22.06
N ALA A 65 11.60 -0.99 -23.02
CA ALA A 65 11.12 0.30 -23.52
C ALA A 65 10.50 1.16 -22.40
N THR A 66 9.63 0.58 -21.58
CA THR A 66 9.00 1.26 -20.44
C THR A 66 10.03 1.72 -19.40
N ALA A 67 11.03 0.89 -19.10
CA ALA A 67 12.10 1.24 -18.16
C ALA A 67 12.97 2.37 -18.72
N HIS A 68 13.30 2.33 -20.01
CA HIS A 68 14.07 3.35 -20.69
C HIS A 68 13.35 4.71 -20.69
N GLU A 69 12.06 4.74 -21.08
CA GLU A 69 11.25 5.97 -21.06
C GLU A 69 11.19 6.63 -19.69
N ARG A 70 11.14 5.84 -18.61
CA ARG A 70 11.15 6.36 -17.24
C ARG A 70 12.52 6.88 -16.82
N SER A 71 13.58 6.16 -17.19
CA SER A 71 14.96 6.59 -16.93
C SER A 71 15.24 7.96 -17.58
N VAL A 72 14.78 8.17 -18.82
CA VAL A 72 14.87 9.45 -19.54
C VAL A 72 14.15 10.58 -18.78
N ARG A 73 13.10 10.27 -18.01
CA ARG A 73 12.38 11.22 -17.15
C ARG A 73 12.98 11.36 -15.74
N GLY A 74 14.14 10.76 -15.48
CA GLY A 74 14.79 10.77 -14.16
C GLY A 74 14.10 9.89 -13.13
N GLU A 75 13.25 8.95 -13.54
CA GLU A 75 12.61 7.98 -12.65
C GLU A 75 13.39 6.67 -12.63
N PRO A 76 13.99 6.28 -11.49
CA PRO A 76 14.74 5.03 -11.41
C PRO A 76 13.80 3.82 -11.51
N VAL A 77 14.28 2.74 -12.13
CA VAL A 77 13.53 1.49 -12.29
C VAL A 77 13.06 0.91 -10.94
N SER A 78 13.80 1.15 -9.86
CA SER A 78 13.41 0.76 -8.50
C SER A 78 12.08 1.39 -8.05
N ARG A 79 11.77 2.62 -8.46
CA ARG A 79 10.48 3.28 -8.17
C ARG A 79 9.35 2.61 -8.95
N LEU A 80 9.60 2.20 -10.20
CA LEU A 80 8.64 1.42 -10.97
C LEU A 80 8.39 0.06 -10.32
N ALA A 81 9.45 -0.63 -9.88
CA ALA A 81 9.35 -1.89 -9.16
C ALA A 81 8.49 -1.75 -7.89
N GLU A 82 8.72 -0.71 -7.08
CA GLU A 82 7.93 -0.44 -5.88
C GLU A 82 6.45 -0.19 -6.22
N ALA A 83 6.17 0.57 -7.29
CA ALA A 83 4.82 0.87 -7.72
C ALA A 83 4.08 -0.37 -8.24
N LEU A 84 4.77 -1.27 -8.95
CA LEU A 84 4.20 -2.52 -9.46
C LEU A 84 3.99 -3.54 -8.34
N GLY A 85 4.90 -3.64 -7.37
CA GLY A 85 4.78 -4.52 -6.21
C GLY A 85 3.57 -4.21 -5.29
N GLN A 86 2.92 -3.06 -5.48
CA GLN A 86 1.72 -2.65 -4.74
C GLN A 86 0.40 -2.87 -5.49
N LYS A 87 0.46 -3.33 -6.74
CA LYS A 87 -0.72 -3.54 -7.58
C LYS A 87 -1.29 -4.94 -7.39
N ASP A 88 -2.61 -5.05 -7.53
CA ASP A 88 -3.29 -6.33 -7.68
C ASP A 88 -3.19 -6.85 -9.12
N ASP A 89 -3.67 -8.07 -9.33
CA ASP A 89 -3.61 -8.79 -10.61
C ASP A 89 -4.31 -8.04 -11.74
N GLN A 90 -5.43 -7.38 -11.42
CA GLN A 90 -6.18 -6.61 -12.41
C GLN A 90 -5.38 -5.37 -12.84
N ALA A 91 -4.80 -4.65 -11.89
CA ALA A 91 -3.98 -3.48 -12.16
C ALA A 91 -2.67 -3.84 -12.87
N ILE A 92 -2.08 -5.00 -12.58
CA ILE A 92 -0.92 -5.53 -13.31
C ILE A 92 -1.32 -5.94 -14.74
N GLY A 93 -2.43 -6.65 -14.92
CA GLY A 93 -2.94 -6.99 -16.25
C GLY A 93 -3.26 -5.75 -17.09
N ALA A 94 -3.82 -4.70 -16.46
CA ALA A 94 -4.05 -3.41 -17.12
C ALA A 94 -2.74 -2.72 -17.50
N PHE A 95 -1.73 -2.74 -16.61
CA PHE A 95 -0.41 -2.19 -16.90
C PHE A 95 0.27 -2.89 -18.08
N ILE A 96 0.27 -4.23 -18.09
CA ILE A 96 0.82 -5.04 -19.20
C ILE A 96 0.17 -4.64 -20.53
N LYS A 97 -1.16 -4.52 -20.56
CA LYS A 97 -1.90 -4.12 -21.76
C LYS A 97 -1.60 -2.69 -22.18
N GLN A 98 -1.60 -1.75 -21.23
CA GLN A 98 -1.37 -0.32 -21.48
C GLN A 98 0.04 -0.05 -22.02
N GLN A 99 1.03 -0.78 -21.52
CA GLN A 99 2.42 -0.65 -21.95
C GLN A 99 2.78 -1.57 -23.13
N HIS A 100 1.81 -2.34 -23.63
CA HIS A 100 2.00 -3.31 -24.72
C HIS A 100 3.15 -4.30 -24.47
N LEU A 101 3.33 -4.74 -23.22
CA LEU A 101 4.43 -5.63 -22.86
C LEU A 101 4.27 -6.99 -23.53
N ARG A 102 5.36 -7.52 -24.07
CA ARG A 102 5.38 -8.81 -24.76
C ARG A 102 5.94 -9.89 -23.84
N PRO A 103 5.30 -11.07 -23.76
CA PRO A 103 5.88 -12.20 -23.04
C PRO A 103 7.13 -12.68 -23.79
N VAL A 104 8.20 -12.94 -23.03
CA VAL A 104 9.47 -13.49 -23.54
C VAL A 104 9.76 -14.88 -22.98
N ALA A 105 9.14 -15.25 -21.86
CA ALA A 105 9.18 -16.60 -21.32
C ALA A 105 7.91 -16.92 -20.53
N ASN A 106 7.53 -18.19 -20.52
CA ASN A 106 6.58 -18.77 -19.59
C ASN A 106 7.28 -19.95 -18.94
N VAL A 107 7.30 -19.97 -17.61
CA VAL A 107 8.00 -20.99 -16.84
C VAL A 107 7.10 -21.52 -15.74
N GLU A 108 7.31 -22.78 -15.39
CA GLU A 108 6.66 -23.45 -14.28
C GLU A 108 7.75 -23.90 -13.30
N THR A 109 7.49 -23.74 -12.00
CA THR A 109 8.42 -24.23 -10.98
C THR A 109 8.31 -25.74 -10.81
N ASP A 110 9.45 -26.40 -10.63
CA ASP A 110 9.51 -27.82 -10.30
C ASP A 110 9.05 -28.13 -8.86
N ALA A 111 9.12 -29.40 -8.45
CA ALA A 111 8.81 -29.83 -7.09
C ALA A 111 9.66 -29.13 -6.00
N GLY A 112 10.86 -28.65 -6.36
CA GLY A 112 11.76 -27.87 -5.50
C GLY A 112 11.49 -26.36 -5.54
N GLY A 113 10.45 -25.92 -6.26
CA GLY A 113 10.09 -24.51 -6.40
C GLY A 113 11.03 -23.74 -7.33
N SER A 114 11.82 -24.42 -8.16
CA SER A 114 12.79 -23.79 -9.06
C SER A 114 12.27 -23.71 -10.50
N ALA A 115 12.49 -22.59 -11.18
CA ALA A 115 12.21 -22.42 -12.61
C ALA A 115 13.33 -21.62 -13.27
N HIS A 116 13.57 -21.85 -14.57
CA HIS A 116 14.70 -21.24 -15.29
C HIS A 116 14.24 -20.58 -16.58
N PHE A 117 14.81 -19.44 -16.92
CA PHE A 117 14.63 -18.79 -18.22
C PHE A 117 15.88 -17.99 -18.60
N ALA A 118 16.02 -17.69 -19.89
CA ALA A 118 17.10 -16.86 -20.41
C ALA A 118 16.54 -15.52 -20.88
N VAL A 119 17.27 -14.43 -20.61
CA VAL A 119 16.96 -13.09 -21.09
C VAL A 119 18.24 -12.33 -21.42
N SER A 120 18.15 -11.35 -22.31
CA SER A 120 19.28 -10.49 -22.65
C SER A 120 19.74 -9.67 -21.44
N GLY A 121 20.97 -9.90 -20.99
CA GLY A 121 21.61 -9.16 -19.89
C GLY A 121 22.22 -7.82 -20.28
N ALA A 122 21.83 -7.26 -21.42
CA ALA A 122 22.36 -6.00 -21.91
C ALA A 122 21.99 -4.84 -20.97
N TRP A 123 22.89 -3.85 -20.88
CA TRP A 123 22.69 -2.68 -20.03
C TRP A 123 21.40 -1.94 -20.40
N GLY A 124 20.55 -1.67 -19.41
CA GLY A 124 19.28 -0.97 -19.61
C GLY A 124 18.09 -1.89 -19.90
N ASN A 125 18.31 -3.19 -20.14
CA ASN A 125 17.20 -4.14 -20.29
C ASN A 125 16.47 -4.32 -18.97
N ALA A 126 15.15 -4.50 -19.07
CA ALA A 126 14.31 -4.73 -17.90
C ALA A 126 13.17 -5.70 -18.23
N TYR A 127 12.82 -6.52 -17.23
CA TYR A 127 11.82 -7.57 -17.34
C TYR A 127 10.85 -7.52 -16.16
N LEU A 128 9.55 -7.65 -16.45
CA LEU A 128 8.49 -7.81 -15.46
C LEU A 128 8.16 -9.29 -15.33
N ILE A 129 8.37 -9.86 -14.15
CA ILE A 129 8.06 -11.26 -13.84
C ILE A 129 6.77 -11.28 -13.02
N VAL A 130 5.76 -11.97 -13.52
CA VAL A 130 4.42 -12.05 -12.90
C VAL A 130 4.05 -13.49 -12.69
N GLN A 131 3.70 -13.85 -11.45
CA GLN A 131 3.06 -15.13 -11.20
C GLN A 131 1.64 -15.10 -11.78
N THR A 132 1.37 -15.98 -12.74
CA THR A 132 0.08 -16.09 -13.43
C THR A 132 -0.82 -17.13 -12.78
N THR A 133 -0.23 -18.19 -12.22
CA THR A 133 -0.96 -19.24 -11.50
C THR A 133 -0.25 -19.56 -10.19
N PRO A 134 -0.95 -19.57 -9.03
CA PRO A 134 -0.44 -20.12 -7.78
C PRO A 134 0.02 -21.57 -7.96
N GLY A 135 1.09 -21.95 -7.27
CA GLY A 135 1.54 -23.35 -7.24
C GLY A 135 0.47 -24.26 -6.62
N PHE A 136 0.37 -25.50 -7.12
CA PHE A 136 -0.56 -26.50 -6.60
C PHE A 136 0.05 -27.22 -5.39
N ASP A 137 -0.63 -27.14 -4.24
CA ASP A 137 -0.32 -27.98 -3.07
C ASP A 137 -1.47 -28.98 -2.85
N PRO A 138 -1.27 -30.28 -3.17
CA PRO A 138 -2.30 -31.30 -2.99
C PRO A 138 -2.70 -31.52 -1.52
N THR A 139 -1.92 -31.01 -0.56
CA THR A 139 -2.17 -31.20 0.87
C THR A 139 -2.97 -30.06 1.53
N ASN A 140 -3.18 -28.93 0.84
CA ASN A 140 -3.74 -27.71 1.46
C ASN A 140 -4.78 -27.00 0.57
N ALA A 141 -5.69 -27.78 -0.02
CA ALA A 141 -6.68 -27.37 -1.03
C ALA A 141 -7.78 -26.37 -0.55
N LEU A 142 -7.67 -25.77 0.64
CA LEU A 142 -8.74 -24.95 1.22
C LEU A 142 -8.31 -23.48 1.42
N ASN A 143 -8.64 -22.66 0.43
CA ASN A 143 -8.98 -21.23 0.54
C ASN A 143 -7.86 -20.20 0.79
N VAL A 144 -6.59 -20.54 0.60
CA VAL A 144 -5.48 -19.58 0.66
C VAL A 144 -4.77 -19.55 -0.70
N ASN A 145 -4.91 -18.44 -1.44
CA ASN A 145 -4.09 -18.22 -2.63
C ASN A 145 -2.79 -17.56 -2.19
N GLU A 146 -1.67 -18.23 -2.37
CA GLU A 146 -0.35 -17.68 -2.10
C GLU A 146 0.23 -17.20 -3.43
N LYS A 147 0.67 -15.95 -3.47
CA LYS A 147 1.12 -15.29 -4.70
C LYS A 147 2.36 -14.45 -4.46
N ALA A 148 3.38 -14.60 -5.30
CA ALA A 148 4.52 -13.71 -5.38
C ALA A 148 4.07 -12.35 -5.93
N LEU A 149 4.51 -11.27 -5.27
CA LEU A 149 4.34 -9.93 -5.81
C LEU A 149 5.09 -9.81 -7.14
N PRO A 150 4.65 -8.95 -8.08
CA PRO A 150 5.35 -8.70 -9.33
C PRO A 150 6.80 -8.25 -9.08
N ILE A 151 7.72 -8.75 -9.89
CA ILE A 151 9.15 -8.48 -9.75
C ILE A 151 9.64 -7.77 -11.00
N VAL A 152 10.41 -6.70 -10.81
CA VAL A 152 11.13 -6.04 -11.90
C VAL A 152 12.59 -6.44 -11.78
N LEU A 153 13.10 -7.12 -12.81
CA LEU A 153 14.52 -7.44 -12.98
C LEU A 153 15.10 -6.46 -14.00
N SER A 154 16.15 -5.73 -13.64
CA SER A 154 16.84 -4.80 -14.56
C SER A 154 18.31 -5.17 -14.69
N PHE A 155 18.90 -4.96 -15.85
CA PHE A 155 20.31 -5.26 -16.11
C PHE A 155 21.16 -3.99 -16.24
N PRO A 156 22.45 -4.07 -15.87
CA PRO A 156 23.20 -5.27 -15.47
C PRO A 156 22.91 -5.72 -14.02
N GLN A 157 23.19 -6.99 -13.74
CA GLN A 157 23.20 -7.56 -12.39
C GLN A 157 24.63 -7.91 -11.96
N GLU A 158 24.90 -7.83 -10.67
CA GLU A 158 26.17 -8.29 -10.10
C GLU A 158 26.35 -9.80 -10.39
N ASN A 159 27.51 -10.18 -10.92
CA ASN A 159 27.85 -11.56 -11.28
C ASN A 159 26.89 -12.25 -12.28
N GLN A 160 26.21 -11.49 -13.15
CA GLN A 160 25.26 -12.05 -14.15
C GLN A 160 25.87 -13.13 -15.08
N ALA A 161 27.20 -13.18 -15.22
CA ALA A 161 27.91 -14.24 -15.95
C ALA A 161 27.75 -15.63 -15.32
N GLN A 162 27.48 -15.71 -14.01
CA GLN A 162 27.20 -16.96 -13.28
C GLN A 162 25.70 -17.27 -13.23
N GLY A 163 24.88 -16.44 -13.87
CA GLY A 163 23.43 -16.45 -13.75
C GLY A 163 22.91 -15.56 -12.62
N VAL A 164 21.60 -15.32 -12.61
CA VAL A 164 20.91 -14.48 -11.64
C VAL A 164 19.83 -15.30 -10.94
N THR A 165 19.89 -15.39 -9.62
CA THR A 165 18.85 -16.05 -8.83
C THR A 165 17.92 -15.03 -8.20
N ILE A 166 16.62 -15.18 -8.45
CA ILE A 166 15.55 -14.40 -7.87
C ILE A 166 14.81 -15.28 -6.87
N VAL A 167 14.93 -14.97 -5.58
CA VAL A 167 14.13 -15.61 -4.55
C VAL A 167 12.81 -14.88 -4.42
N THR A 168 11.71 -15.57 -4.76
CA THR A 168 10.37 -15.00 -4.69
C THR A 168 9.65 -15.51 -3.45
N LYS A 169 9.01 -14.60 -2.71
CA LYS A 169 8.23 -14.95 -1.52
C LYS A 169 6.76 -14.76 -1.80
N ALA A 170 5.99 -15.84 -1.69
CA ALA A 170 4.55 -15.75 -1.81
C ALA A 170 3.95 -15.02 -0.61
N VAL A 171 3.06 -14.06 -0.89
CA VAL A 171 2.20 -13.45 0.12
C VAL A 171 0.84 -14.11 0.09
N ARG A 172 0.22 -14.19 1.27
CA ARG A 172 -1.15 -14.63 1.41
C ARG A 172 -2.10 -13.63 0.76
N VAL A 173 -2.92 -14.10 -0.17
CA VAL A 173 -4.04 -13.36 -0.76
C VAL A 173 -5.33 -13.88 -0.16
N GLN A 174 -6.01 -13.03 0.60
CA GLN A 174 -7.24 -13.42 1.32
C GLN A 174 -8.39 -12.48 1.00
N ARG A 175 -9.53 -13.04 0.61
CA ARG A 175 -10.78 -12.28 0.53
C ARG A 175 -11.24 -11.93 1.95
N ALA A 176 -11.45 -10.65 2.23
CA ALA A 176 -11.90 -10.19 3.53
C ALA A 176 -12.98 -9.11 3.39
N VAL A 177 -13.81 -9.00 4.42
CA VAL A 177 -14.82 -7.95 4.52
C VAL A 177 -14.21 -6.77 5.25
N TYR A 178 -14.15 -5.61 4.59
CA TYR A 178 -13.75 -4.35 5.21
C TYR A 178 -14.46 -3.15 4.58
N PHE A 179 -14.45 -2.05 5.31
CA PHE A 179 -14.90 -0.72 4.89
C PHE A 179 -14.34 0.32 5.86
N TYR A 180 -14.64 1.59 5.64
CA TYR A 180 -14.09 2.68 6.46
C TYR A 180 -15.19 3.51 7.12
N LYS A 181 -15.15 3.65 8.45
CA LYS A 181 -16.05 4.50 9.22
C LYS A 181 -15.57 5.94 9.23
N TYR A 182 -16.42 6.85 8.76
CA TYR A 182 -16.15 8.29 8.75
C TYR A 182 -17.25 9.08 9.47
N GLY A 183 -16.85 10.24 9.98
CA GLY A 183 -17.71 11.27 10.52
C GLY A 183 -17.93 12.35 9.46
N ARG A 184 -19.07 13.02 9.51
CA ARG A 184 -19.38 14.13 8.61
C ARG A 184 -19.90 15.34 9.36
N SER A 185 -19.27 16.48 9.11
CA SER A 185 -19.71 17.81 9.54
C SER A 185 -19.84 18.69 8.30
N GLY A 186 -21.05 18.79 7.74
CA GLY A 186 -21.24 19.42 6.43
C GLY A 186 -20.39 18.75 5.34
N ARG A 187 -19.40 19.48 4.81
CA ARG A 187 -18.46 18.98 3.79
C ARG A 187 -17.23 18.28 4.36
N GLU A 188 -16.88 18.54 5.62
CA GLU A 188 -15.71 17.97 6.25
C GLU A 188 -15.97 16.51 6.67
N THR A 189 -14.97 15.66 6.47
CA THR A 189 -15.02 14.25 6.85
C THR A 189 -13.73 13.81 7.49
N ALA A 190 -13.81 12.99 8.53
CA ALA A 190 -12.65 12.43 9.22
C ALA A 190 -12.92 10.95 9.59
N PRO A 191 -11.88 10.10 9.64
CA PRO A 191 -12.03 8.72 10.10
C PRO A 191 -12.51 8.69 11.56
N LEU A 192 -13.34 7.71 11.90
CA LEU A 192 -13.83 7.53 13.27
C LEU A 192 -13.37 6.22 13.87
N LYS A 193 -12.79 6.30 15.08
CA LYS A 193 -12.49 5.15 15.94
C LYS A 193 -13.66 4.83 16.86
N GLY A 194 -13.85 3.54 17.15
CA GLY A 194 -14.72 3.06 18.21
C GLY A 194 -16.20 2.85 17.84
N ALA A 195 -16.55 2.91 16.56
CA ALA A 195 -17.85 2.41 16.09
C ALA A 195 -17.89 0.89 16.29
N ILE A 196 -19.05 0.34 16.64
CA ILE A 196 -19.23 -1.11 16.86
C ILE A 196 -20.22 -1.64 15.84
N PHE A 197 -19.82 -2.69 15.14
CA PHE A 197 -20.60 -3.35 14.10
C PHE A 197 -20.78 -4.83 14.38
N ALA A 198 -21.83 -5.43 13.82
CA ALA A 198 -22.02 -6.88 13.77
C ALA A 198 -22.58 -7.32 12.41
N VAL A 199 -22.30 -8.56 12.02
CA VAL A 199 -22.86 -9.17 10.80
C VAL A 199 -24.18 -9.85 11.15
N ARG A 200 -25.22 -9.63 10.33
CA ARG A 200 -26.56 -10.18 10.48
C ARG A 200 -27.03 -10.87 9.20
N ARG A 201 -27.75 -11.99 9.34
CA ARG A 201 -28.46 -12.70 8.27
C ARG A 201 -29.79 -13.22 8.81
N ALA A 202 -30.88 -12.97 8.08
CA ALA A 202 -32.23 -13.44 8.45
C ALA A 202 -32.60 -13.18 9.93
N GLY A 203 -32.29 -11.99 10.44
CA GLY A 203 -32.58 -11.63 11.84
C GLY A 203 -31.52 -12.05 12.86
N ALA A 204 -30.72 -13.08 12.57
CA ALA A 204 -29.68 -13.59 13.46
C ALA A 204 -28.32 -12.90 13.26
N TYR A 205 -27.54 -12.81 14.33
CA TYR A 205 -26.19 -12.24 14.34
C TYR A 205 -25.12 -13.31 14.35
N LEU A 206 -24.03 -13.05 13.65
CA LEU A 206 -22.84 -13.90 13.67
C LEU A 206 -22.19 -13.89 15.06
N THR A 207 -21.85 -15.06 15.58
CA THR A 207 -21.19 -15.22 16.88
C THR A 207 -19.69 -15.43 16.75
N THR A 208 -18.97 -15.29 17.88
CA THR A 208 -17.53 -15.61 17.99
C THR A 208 -17.24 -17.09 17.71
N ALA A 209 -18.20 -17.98 17.98
CA ALA A 209 -18.16 -19.38 17.61
C ALA A 209 -18.59 -19.66 16.15
N GLN A 210 -18.71 -18.61 15.33
CA GLN A 210 -19.11 -18.66 13.92
C GLN A 210 -20.48 -19.32 13.67
N ARG A 211 -21.42 -19.13 14.60
CA ARG A 211 -22.83 -19.57 14.49
C ARG A 211 -23.76 -18.36 14.33
N TRP A 212 -25.03 -18.63 14.02
CA TRP A 212 -26.07 -17.60 13.94
C TRP A 212 -26.92 -17.59 15.21
N LEU A 213 -27.06 -16.42 15.83
CA LEU A 213 -27.76 -16.23 17.09
C LEU A 213 -28.88 -15.20 16.96
N GLN A 214 -30.10 -15.57 17.34
CA GLN A 214 -31.19 -14.61 17.53
C GLN A 214 -31.02 -13.92 18.87
N THR A 215 -30.95 -12.59 18.86
CA THR A 215 -30.88 -11.78 20.09
C THR A 215 -31.49 -10.41 19.85
N LYS A 216 -32.22 -9.90 20.85
CA LYS A 216 -32.78 -8.55 20.84
C LYS A 216 -31.75 -7.50 21.30
N SER A 217 -30.65 -7.93 21.91
CA SER A 217 -29.64 -7.05 22.53
C SER A 217 -28.23 -7.37 22.03
N PRO A 218 -27.96 -7.32 20.71
CA PRO A 218 -26.69 -7.75 20.12
C PRO A 218 -25.47 -6.94 20.60
N LEU A 219 -25.67 -5.70 21.03
CA LEU A 219 -24.60 -4.86 21.58
C LEU A 219 -24.12 -5.39 22.95
N ALA A 220 -25.03 -5.87 23.79
CA ALA A 220 -24.72 -6.38 25.13
C ALA A 220 -24.37 -7.89 25.12
N ASP A 221 -24.84 -8.64 24.12
CA ASP A 221 -24.59 -10.08 24.04
C ASP A 221 -23.13 -10.37 23.65
N HIS A 222 -22.33 -10.87 24.60
CA HIS A 222 -20.90 -11.14 24.41
C HIS A 222 -20.62 -12.21 23.35
N ARG A 223 -21.60 -13.06 23.02
CA ARG A 223 -21.44 -14.09 21.99
C ARG A 223 -21.43 -13.51 20.59
N VAL A 224 -22.07 -12.35 20.38
CA VAL A 224 -22.10 -11.67 19.08
C VAL A 224 -20.69 -11.18 18.74
N LEU A 225 -20.21 -11.59 17.57
CA LEU A 225 -18.92 -11.15 17.02
C LEU A 225 -19.03 -9.67 16.63
N LYS A 226 -18.20 -8.84 17.26
CA LYS A 226 -18.20 -7.39 17.07
C LYS A 226 -16.96 -6.95 16.32
N MET A 227 -17.15 -6.10 15.31
CA MET A 227 -16.07 -5.41 14.62
C MET A 227 -16.01 -3.97 15.13
N HIS A 228 -14.81 -3.47 15.36
CA HIS A 228 -14.58 -2.12 15.85
C HIS A 228 -13.87 -1.28 14.79
N SER A 229 -14.31 -0.03 14.61
CA SER A 229 -13.56 0.88 13.75
C SER A 229 -12.26 1.33 14.42
N GLN A 230 -11.16 1.26 13.66
CA GLN A 230 -9.82 1.62 14.10
C GLN A 230 -9.55 3.13 13.96
N ALA A 231 -8.34 3.58 14.30
CA ALA A 231 -7.97 5.00 14.29
C ALA A 231 -8.07 5.64 12.89
N ASP A 232 -7.75 4.88 11.85
CA ASP A 232 -7.88 5.23 10.44
C ASP A 232 -9.31 5.01 9.90
N GLY A 233 -10.25 4.64 10.77
CA GLY A 233 -11.63 4.32 10.43
C GLY A 233 -11.83 2.89 9.91
N LEU A 234 -10.78 2.09 9.72
CA LEU A 234 -10.91 0.73 9.18
C LEU A 234 -11.81 -0.13 10.08
N VAL A 235 -12.81 -0.76 9.48
CA VAL A 235 -13.61 -1.83 10.08
C VAL A 235 -13.36 -3.08 9.26
N MET A 236 -12.96 -4.18 9.92
CA MET A 236 -12.63 -5.43 9.23
C MET A 236 -13.15 -6.64 9.99
N LEU A 237 -13.74 -7.60 9.27
CA LEU A 237 -14.06 -8.93 9.78
C LEU A 237 -12.81 -9.81 9.68
N LYS A 238 -12.13 -10.03 10.80
CA LYS A 238 -10.87 -10.78 10.85
C LYS A 238 -11.11 -12.27 11.07
N GLY A 239 -10.44 -13.11 10.28
CA GLY A 239 -10.29 -14.55 10.57
C GLY A 239 -11.58 -15.37 10.59
N VAL A 240 -12.69 -14.82 10.07
CA VAL A 240 -13.99 -15.51 10.02
C VAL A 240 -14.46 -15.59 8.58
N PRO A 241 -14.38 -16.78 7.94
CA PRO A 241 -14.96 -16.97 6.62
C PRO A 241 -16.49 -16.91 6.70
N LEU A 242 -17.10 -16.29 5.70
CA LEU A 242 -18.54 -16.33 5.50
C LEU A 242 -18.85 -17.24 4.32
N ALA A 243 -19.87 -18.07 4.45
CA ALA A 243 -20.40 -18.81 3.31
C ALA A 243 -20.90 -17.84 2.21
N PRO A 244 -20.99 -18.29 0.95
CA PRO A 244 -21.62 -17.50 -0.10
C PRO A 244 -23.05 -17.08 0.27
N GLY A 245 -23.40 -15.83 -0.04
CA GLY A 245 -24.72 -15.28 0.24
C GLY A 245 -24.74 -13.78 0.52
N SER A 246 -25.92 -13.30 0.91
CA SER A 246 -26.19 -11.90 1.22
C SER A 246 -26.36 -11.70 2.73
N TYR A 247 -25.76 -10.62 3.23
CA TYR A 247 -25.66 -10.28 4.64
C TYR A 247 -25.89 -8.78 4.83
N VAL A 248 -26.16 -8.39 6.08
CA VAL A 248 -26.18 -6.99 6.51
C VAL A 248 -25.12 -6.79 7.59
N VAL A 249 -24.23 -5.82 7.40
CA VAL A 249 -23.40 -5.30 8.49
C VAL A 249 -24.15 -4.16 9.14
N GLN A 250 -24.39 -4.27 10.44
CA GLN A 250 -25.19 -3.32 11.21
C GLN A 250 -24.31 -2.62 12.23
N GLU A 251 -24.28 -1.27 12.18
CA GLU A 251 -23.72 -0.48 13.28
C GLU A 251 -24.63 -0.62 14.51
N LEU A 252 -24.08 -1.17 15.58
CA LEU A 252 -24.74 -1.34 16.87
C LEU A 252 -24.50 -0.12 17.77
N LYS A 253 -23.38 0.58 17.58
CA LYS A 253 -23.02 1.76 18.37
C LYS A 253 -22.19 2.72 17.53
N ALA A 254 -22.68 3.95 17.39
CA ALA A 254 -21.93 5.05 16.81
C ALA A 254 -20.82 5.57 17.77
N PRO A 255 -19.72 6.11 17.25
CA PRO A 255 -18.72 6.82 18.05
C PRO A 255 -19.31 8.00 18.84
N LYS A 256 -18.67 8.38 19.95
CA LYS A 256 -19.09 9.51 20.78
C LYS A 256 -19.18 10.78 19.93
N GLY A 257 -20.28 11.53 20.07
CA GLY A 257 -20.53 12.76 19.31
C GLY A 257 -21.18 12.57 17.94
N TYR A 258 -21.35 11.33 17.47
CA TYR A 258 -21.95 11.03 16.15
C TYR A 258 -23.29 10.31 16.27
N ALA A 259 -24.19 10.58 15.34
CA ALA A 259 -25.51 9.95 15.30
C ALA A 259 -25.43 8.58 14.62
N LEU A 260 -26.16 7.60 15.16
CA LEU A 260 -26.39 6.32 14.50
C LEU A 260 -27.38 6.52 13.35
N THR A 261 -27.07 6.03 12.16
CA THR A 261 -27.91 6.26 10.97
C THR A 261 -28.51 4.97 10.42
N ARG A 262 -29.64 5.07 9.72
CA ARG A 262 -30.25 3.93 9.02
C ARG A 262 -29.29 3.33 7.99
N GLN A 263 -28.50 4.16 7.30
CA GLN A 263 -27.51 3.70 6.33
C GLN A 263 -26.41 2.85 7.00
N ALA A 264 -25.88 3.31 8.13
CA ALA A 264 -24.86 2.55 8.88
C ALA A 264 -25.42 1.26 9.52
N GLN A 265 -26.73 1.16 9.69
CA GLN A 265 -27.42 -0.04 10.14
C GLN A 265 -27.80 -1.01 9.02
N GLN A 266 -27.66 -0.63 7.75
CA GLN A 266 -28.10 -1.39 6.58
C GLN A 266 -27.00 -1.51 5.52
N ILE A 267 -25.76 -1.77 5.95
CA ILE A 267 -24.63 -1.94 5.03
C ILE A 267 -24.78 -3.33 4.38
N ARG A 268 -25.02 -3.35 3.07
CA ARG A 268 -25.20 -4.62 2.33
C ARG A 268 -23.84 -5.29 2.11
N LEU A 269 -23.76 -6.57 2.40
CA LEU A 269 -22.57 -7.39 2.19
C LEU A 269 -22.94 -8.58 1.29
N SER A 270 -22.19 -8.80 0.22
CA SER A 270 -22.35 -9.96 -0.65
C SER A 270 -21.06 -10.76 -0.72
N ILE A 271 -21.19 -12.06 -0.48
CA ILE A 271 -20.11 -13.05 -0.60
C ILE A 271 -20.44 -13.93 -1.81
N PRO A 272 -19.71 -13.81 -2.93
CA PRO A 272 -19.95 -14.70 -4.07
C PRO A 272 -19.40 -16.10 -3.81
N ARG A 273 -19.83 -17.06 -4.65
CA ARG A 273 -19.37 -18.44 -4.60
C ARG A 273 -17.85 -18.53 -4.83
N ALA A 274 -17.22 -19.53 -4.23
CA ALA A 274 -15.76 -19.67 -4.21
C ALA A 274 -15.17 -19.99 -5.60
N ASP A 275 -15.95 -20.65 -6.45
CA ASP A 275 -15.63 -21.04 -7.84
C ASP A 275 -15.77 -19.89 -8.85
N THR A 276 -16.20 -18.71 -8.42
CA THR A 276 -16.36 -17.54 -9.28
C THR A 276 -15.20 -16.56 -9.10
N MET A 277 -14.79 -15.90 -10.19
CA MET A 277 -13.87 -14.75 -10.16
C MET A 277 -14.47 -13.49 -9.51
N ALA A 278 -15.69 -13.56 -8.97
CA ALA A 278 -16.38 -12.43 -8.39
C ALA A 278 -15.81 -12.03 -7.02
N GLN A 279 -15.76 -10.73 -6.77
CA GLN A 279 -15.23 -10.15 -5.53
C GLN A 279 -16.33 -10.03 -4.46
N ILE A 280 -15.92 -9.99 -3.19
CA ILE A 280 -16.82 -9.57 -2.10
C ILE A 280 -17.25 -8.14 -2.38
N THR A 281 -18.52 -7.81 -2.14
CA THR A 281 -19.00 -6.42 -2.25
C THR A 281 -19.57 -5.90 -0.94
N VAL A 282 -19.30 -4.60 -0.68
CA VAL A 282 -19.91 -3.83 0.41
C VAL A 282 -20.68 -2.67 -0.22
N ASN A 283 -21.97 -2.58 0.04
CA ASN A 283 -22.90 -1.67 -0.64
C ASN A 283 -22.81 -1.72 -2.18
N GLY A 284 -22.45 -2.89 -2.73
CA GLY A 284 -22.24 -3.09 -4.17
C GLY A 284 -20.83 -2.71 -4.67
N VAL A 285 -19.99 -2.12 -3.83
CA VAL A 285 -18.60 -1.80 -4.16
C VAL A 285 -17.73 -3.04 -3.96
N ALA A 286 -17.01 -3.43 -5.01
CA ALA A 286 -16.11 -4.57 -4.97
C ALA A 286 -14.86 -4.29 -4.10
N LEU A 287 -14.56 -5.24 -3.22
CA LEU A 287 -13.42 -5.21 -2.31
C LEU A 287 -12.22 -5.90 -2.95
N ARG A 288 -11.08 -5.23 -2.91
CA ARG A 288 -9.80 -5.88 -3.22
C ARG A 288 -9.42 -6.86 -2.11
N PRO A 289 -8.80 -8.00 -2.42
CA PRO A 289 -8.33 -8.94 -1.41
C PRO A 289 -7.23 -8.31 -0.54
N LEU A 290 -7.08 -8.82 0.68
CA LEU A 290 -5.93 -8.52 1.51
C LEU A 290 -4.67 -9.14 0.91
N LEU A 291 -3.56 -8.42 1.02
CA LEU A 291 -2.22 -8.92 0.75
C LEU A 291 -1.45 -8.98 2.07
N ALA A 292 -0.95 -10.16 2.43
CA ALA A 292 -0.28 -10.41 3.71
C ALA A 292 -1.11 -9.91 4.91
N ASP A 293 -2.39 -10.28 4.94
CA ASP A 293 -3.36 -9.93 5.98
C ASP A 293 -3.61 -8.41 6.14
N ARG A 294 -3.23 -7.60 5.14
CA ARG A 294 -3.39 -6.14 5.13
C ARG A 294 -4.24 -5.66 3.96
N VAL A 295 -5.00 -4.60 4.21
CA VAL A 295 -5.71 -3.88 3.15
C VAL A 295 -4.70 -3.19 2.24
N GLN A 296 -4.94 -3.23 0.93
CA GLN A 296 -4.03 -2.67 -0.06
C GLN A 296 -3.94 -1.15 0.02
N ARG A 297 -2.82 -0.58 -0.46
CA ARG A 297 -2.61 0.86 -0.51
C ARG A 297 -3.68 1.51 -1.39
N GLY A 298 -4.21 2.65 -0.93
CA GLY A 298 -5.21 3.44 -1.67
C GLY A 298 -6.67 3.05 -1.40
N GLU A 299 -6.95 1.90 -0.79
CA GLU A 299 -8.33 1.50 -0.44
C GLU A 299 -9.00 2.50 0.52
N ALA A 300 -8.26 3.07 1.48
CA ALA A 300 -8.77 4.11 2.39
C ALA A 300 -9.19 5.40 1.65
N SER A 301 -8.64 5.65 0.46
CA SER A 301 -8.96 6.80 -0.37
C SER A 301 -10.24 6.60 -1.19
N ARG A 302 -10.74 5.35 -1.32
CA ARG A 302 -11.97 5.02 -2.03
C ARG A 302 -13.18 5.49 -1.24
N THR A 303 -13.74 6.63 -1.62
CA THR A 303 -14.83 7.29 -0.88
C THR A 303 -16.11 6.47 -0.84
N GLU A 304 -16.33 5.60 -1.83
CA GLU A 304 -17.45 4.69 -1.95
C GLU A 304 -17.43 3.56 -0.90
N LEU A 305 -16.27 3.27 -0.30
CA LEU A 305 -16.12 2.34 0.82
C LEU A 305 -16.37 3.00 2.19
N ARG A 306 -16.69 4.29 2.22
CA ARG A 306 -16.88 5.03 3.48
C ARG A 306 -18.33 4.98 3.96
N ILE A 307 -18.51 4.66 5.24
CA ILE A 307 -19.78 4.68 5.94
C ILE A 307 -19.81 5.88 6.89
N TYR A 308 -20.71 6.82 6.63
CA TYR A 308 -20.77 8.11 7.32
C TYR A 308 -21.76 8.13 8.47
N ASN A 309 -21.35 8.75 9.59
CA ASN A 309 -22.27 9.22 10.61
C ASN A 309 -22.15 10.75 10.69
N PRO A 310 -23.26 11.49 10.70
CA PRO A 310 -23.22 12.92 10.95
C PRO A 310 -22.91 13.18 12.43
N ILE A 311 -22.34 14.35 12.73
CA ILE A 311 -22.26 14.84 14.11
C ILE A 311 -23.69 14.93 14.67
N LYS A 312 -23.89 14.55 15.94
CA LYS A 312 -25.17 14.73 16.61
C LYS A 312 -25.53 16.21 16.61
N ALA A 313 -26.72 16.55 16.15
CA ALA A 313 -27.23 17.90 16.30
C ALA A 313 -27.24 18.27 17.80
N VAL A 314 -26.66 19.43 18.14
CA VAL A 314 -26.91 20.04 19.45
C VAL A 314 -28.33 20.62 19.36
N PRO A 315 -29.26 20.24 20.24
CA PRO A 315 -30.58 20.84 20.23
C PRO A 315 -30.45 22.38 20.38
N PRO A 316 -31.25 23.17 19.63
CA PRO A 316 -31.22 24.62 19.79
C PRO A 316 -31.54 24.97 21.24
N LYS A 317 -30.71 25.81 21.86
CA LYS A 317 -31.10 26.43 23.14
C LYS A 317 -32.36 27.25 22.87
N THR A 318 -33.47 26.86 23.47
CA THR A 318 -34.70 27.66 23.47
C THR A 318 -34.37 29.03 24.07
N PRO A 319 -34.68 30.15 23.40
CA PRO A 319 -34.55 31.46 24.01
C PRO A 319 -35.70 31.62 25.01
N GLY A 320 -35.42 31.48 26.30
CA GLY A 320 -36.42 31.65 27.35
C GLY A 320 -35.81 31.74 28.74
N GLY A 321 -35.80 32.94 29.30
CA GLY A 321 -35.59 33.19 30.74
C GLY A 321 -34.52 34.23 31.05
N ASN A 322 -34.91 35.50 31.15
CA ASN A 322 -34.11 36.54 31.82
C ASN A 322 -34.02 36.20 33.32
N GLY A 323 -32.84 35.77 33.76
CA GLY A 323 -32.47 35.62 35.17
C GLY A 323 -30.97 35.84 35.34
N PRO A 324 -30.49 36.42 36.47
CA PRO A 324 -29.10 36.81 36.62
C PRO A 324 -28.19 35.58 36.58
N GLY A 325 -27.26 35.56 35.62
CA GLY A 325 -26.50 34.36 35.28
C GLY A 325 -25.57 33.86 36.39
N PRO A 326 -25.52 32.54 36.66
CA PRO A 326 -24.38 31.92 37.31
C PRO A 326 -23.26 31.65 36.29
N ARG A 327 -22.03 31.89 36.75
CA ARG A 327 -20.75 31.79 36.03
C ARG A 327 -20.62 30.54 35.14
N LEU A 328 -20.15 30.77 33.92
CA LEU A 328 -19.75 29.76 32.94
C LEU A 328 -18.55 28.95 33.48
N THR A 329 -18.77 27.70 33.84
CA THR A 329 -17.70 26.68 33.87
C THR A 329 -17.58 26.07 32.48
N HIS A 330 -16.58 26.54 31.72
CA HIS A 330 -16.23 26.00 30.41
C HIS A 330 -15.68 24.57 30.57
N TYR A 331 -16.46 23.54 30.19
CA TYR A 331 -15.90 22.24 29.82
C TYR A 331 -15.36 22.32 28.39
N TRP A 332 -14.08 22.71 28.29
CA TRP A 332 -13.26 22.54 27.09
C TRP A 332 -12.89 21.06 26.92
N GLY A 333 -13.57 20.37 26.00
CA GLY A 333 -13.04 19.15 25.41
C GLY A 333 -12.08 19.54 24.29
N HIS A 334 -10.78 19.51 24.56
CA HIS A 334 -9.70 19.82 23.64
C HIS A 334 -9.85 19.11 22.29
N LEU A 335 -10.13 19.89 21.24
CA LEU A 335 -9.59 19.66 19.91
C LEU A 335 -8.32 20.52 19.79
N PRO A 336 -7.21 20.04 19.22
CA PRO A 336 -6.11 20.94 18.88
C PRO A 336 -6.61 21.93 17.81
N GLN A 337 -6.69 23.20 18.18
CA GLN A 337 -6.93 24.30 17.25
C GLN A 337 -5.70 24.43 16.34
N THR A 338 -5.85 24.20 15.05
CA THR A 338 -4.81 24.39 14.03
C THR A 338 -4.54 25.86 13.68
N GLY A 339 -4.97 26.79 14.55
CA GLY A 339 -4.72 28.23 14.43
C GLY A 339 -3.60 28.77 15.33
N GLU A 340 -3.34 28.18 16.50
CA GLU A 340 -2.33 28.68 17.45
C GLU A 340 -0.92 28.08 17.24
N ALA A 341 -0.81 26.94 16.56
CA ALA A 341 0.49 26.34 16.24
C ALA A 341 1.36 27.23 15.32
N LYS A 342 0.75 28.18 14.59
CA LYS A 342 1.51 29.14 13.76
C LYS A 342 2.17 30.24 14.59
N ALA A 343 1.61 30.63 15.72
CA ALA A 343 2.18 31.69 16.58
C ALA A 343 3.29 31.16 17.49
N SER A 344 3.15 29.93 18.03
CA SER A 344 4.16 29.32 18.90
C SER A 344 5.40 28.83 18.13
N LEU A 345 5.25 28.35 16.89
CA LEU A 345 6.39 28.04 16.01
C LEU A 345 7.15 29.31 15.57
N ALA A 346 6.45 30.44 15.39
CA ALA A 346 7.09 31.72 15.06
C ALA A 346 7.91 32.28 16.23
N LEU A 347 7.46 32.10 17.48
CA LEU A 347 8.23 32.50 18.68
C LEU A 347 9.47 31.63 18.90
N LEU A 348 9.37 30.31 18.71
CA LEU A 348 10.54 29.42 18.77
C LEU A 348 11.55 29.73 17.65
N GLY A 349 11.07 29.99 16.42
CA GLY A 349 11.94 30.41 15.32
C GLY A 349 12.65 31.74 15.57
N SER A 350 11.96 32.72 16.17
CA SER A 350 12.53 34.03 16.51
C SER A 350 13.57 33.93 17.63
N LEU A 351 13.36 33.06 18.62
CA LEU A 351 14.34 32.80 19.69
C LEU A 351 15.58 32.09 19.17
N ILE A 352 15.45 31.12 18.25
CA ILE A 352 16.60 30.46 17.61
C ILE A 352 17.41 31.45 16.78
N ILE A 353 16.76 32.29 15.96
CA ILE A 353 17.46 33.31 15.17
C ILE A 353 18.14 34.33 16.08
N GLY A 354 17.46 34.80 17.14
CA GLY A 354 18.03 35.70 18.13
C GLY A 354 19.26 35.12 18.84
N PHE A 355 19.20 33.84 19.22
CA PHE A 355 20.31 33.14 19.84
C PHE A 355 21.50 32.96 18.88
N THR A 356 21.23 32.69 17.59
CA THR A 356 22.27 32.53 16.57
C THR A 356 22.96 33.87 16.28
N VAL A 357 22.20 34.97 16.19
CA VAL A 357 22.75 36.34 16.03
C VAL A 357 23.54 36.77 17.27
N TYR A 358 23.07 36.44 18.47
CA TYR A 358 23.79 36.71 19.72
C TYR A 358 25.13 35.95 19.77
N TYR A 359 25.13 34.65 19.46
CA TYR A 359 26.35 33.84 19.43
C TYR A 359 27.34 34.33 18.37
N TRP A 360 26.86 34.69 17.18
CA TRP A 360 27.70 35.21 16.10
C TRP A 360 28.32 36.57 16.45
N LYS A 361 27.54 37.50 17.06
CA LYS A 361 28.09 38.77 17.57
C LYS A 361 29.10 38.57 18.70
N ARG A 362 28.89 37.59 19.58
CA ARG A 362 29.85 37.26 20.65
C ARG A 362 31.16 36.71 20.07
N HIS A 363 31.08 35.84 19.06
CA HIS A 363 32.25 35.29 18.38
C HIS A 363 33.05 36.37 17.61
N LEU A 364 32.37 37.33 16.99
CA LEU A 364 33.01 38.48 16.31
C LEU A 364 33.62 39.52 17.26
N ARG A 365 33.24 39.50 18.55
CA ARG A 365 33.88 40.31 19.60
C ARG A 365 35.11 39.61 20.16
N GLN A 366 35.04 38.30 20.40
CA GLN A 366 36.20 37.51 20.84
C GLN A 366 37.30 37.43 19.77
N GLY A 367 36.94 37.36 18.48
CA GLY A 367 37.90 37.45 17.38
C GLY A 367 38.57 38.82 17.20
N ARG A 368 38.05 39.88 17.85
CA ARG A 368 38.66 41.22 17.85
C ARG A 368 39.60 41.48 19.02
N GLU A 369 39.60 40.63 20.04
CA GLU A 369 40.55 40.72 21.16
C GLU A 369 41.82 39.86 20.94
N CYS A 370 41.85 39.00 19.92
CA CYS A 370 43.08 38.31 19.48
C CYS A 370 43.89 39.09 18.43
N ASN A 371 43.58 40.37 18.18
CA ASN A 371 44.34 41.20 17.24
C ASN A 371 44.65 42.60 17.80
N LYS A 372 44.98 42.66 19.10
CA LYS A 372 45.68 43.77 19.73
C LYS A 372 46.90 43.26 20.48
#